data_AF-A0AAV2S124-F1
#
_entry.id   AF-A0AAV2S124-F1
#
_cell.length_a   1.000
_cell.length_b   1.000
_cell.length_c   1.000
_cell.angle_alpha   90.00
_cell.angle_beta   90.00
_cell.angle_gamma   90.00
#
_symmetry.space_group_name_H-M   'P 1'
#
loop_
_entity.id
_entity.type
_entity.pdbx_description
1 polymer ?
#
loop_
_entity_poly.entity_id
_entity_poly.type
_entity_poly.pdbx_seq_one_letter_code
_entity_poly.pdbx_strand_id
1 'polypeptide(L)'
;MLELDKQEGVHVGGRPEYGGGGDDVSNFQVHQDYYKGCIDDVRISGHSVPLPPASNSTSWSQVSMFSNVELGCQSGAGPAACENVSCRAPLTCQDTWGTYYCGGGVG
;
A
#
# COMPACT_ATOMS: atom_id res chain seq x y z
N MET A 1 -7.48 -22.34 -30.61
CA MET A 1 -6.50 -21.68 -29.73
C MET A 1 -7.33 -20.87 -28.75
N LEU A 2 -7.42 -21.31 -27.50
CA LEU A 2 -8.13 -20.57 -26.45
C LEU A 2 -7.17 -19.48 -25.99
N GLU A 3 -7.45 -18.23 -26.33
CA GLU A 3 -6.82 -17.10 -25.67
C GLU A 3 -7.29 -17.13 -24.22
N LEU A 4 -6.39 -17.54 -23.32
CA LEU A 4 -6.57 -17.37 -21.89
C LEU A 4 -6.55 -15.87 -21.63
N ASP A 5 -7.73 -15.28 -21.57
CA ASP A 5 -7.92 -13.91 -21.12
C ASP A 5 -7.44 -13.86 -19.67
N LYS A 6 -6.23 -13.34 -19.48
CA LYS A 6 -5.62 -13.20 -18.16
C LYS A 6 -6.38 -12.05 -17.51
N GLN A 7 -7.51 -12.36 -16.87
CA GLN A 7 -8.30 -11.36 -16.15
C GLN A 7 -7.37 -10.62 -15.19
N GLU A 8 -6.99 -9.41 -15.56
CA GLU A 8 -6.07 -8.58 -14.80
C GLU A 8 -6.85 -8.11 -13.57
N GLY A 9 -6.54 -8.71 -12.41
CA GLY A 9 -7.14 -8.31 -11.15
C GLY A 9 -6.79 -6.87 -10.78
N VAL A 10 -7.47 -6.33 -9.78
CA VAL A 10 -7.14 -5.00 -9.24
C VAL A 10 -5.93 -5.12 -8.32
N HIS A 11 -4.90 -4.32 -8.59
CA HIS A 11 -3.69 -4.24 -7.78
C HIS A 11 -3.67 -2.95 -6.96
N VAL A 12 -3.18 -3.03 -5.73
CA VAL A 12 -3.15 -1.91 -4.79
C VAL A 12 -1.80 -1.93 -4.06
N GLY A 13 -1.16 -0.76 -3.92
CA GLY A 13 0.13 -0.62 -3.24
C GLY A 13 1.37 -0.92 -4.11
N GLY A 14 1.19 -1.42 -5.33
CA GLY A 14 2.25 -1.68 -6.30
C GLY A 14 1.76 -2.56 -7.45
N ARG A 15 2.60 -2.78 -8.46
CA ARG A 15 2.29 -3.70 -9.57
C ARG A 15 3.21 -4.93 -9.52
N PRO A 16 2.67 -6.16 -9.56
CA PRO A 16 3.49 -7.35 -9.69
C PRO A 16 4.07 -7.43 -11.11
N GLU A 17 5.37 -7.65 -11.20
CA GLU A 17 6.06 -8.08 -12.40
C GLU A 17 6.41 -9.56 -12.25
N TYR A 18 5.88 -10.36 -13.16
CA TYR A 18 6.20 -11.78 -13.26
C TYR A 18 7.40 -11.92 -14.20
N GLY A 19 8.53 -12.41 -13.69
CA GLY A 19 9.74 -12.60 -14.48
C GLY A 19 9.46 -13.47 -15.70
N GLY A 20 9.70 -12.94 -16.90
CA GLY A 20 9.41 -13.62 -18.15
C GLY A 20 10.37 -14.78 -18.43
N GLY A 21 9.96 -15.99 -18.08
CA GLY A 21 10.54 -17.27 -18.50
C GLY A 21 9.58 -18.38 -18.08
N GLY A 22 9.24 -19.29 -18.98
CA GLY A 22 8.11 -20.22 -18.84
C GLY A 22 8.00 -20.92 -17.48
N ASP A 23 6.75 -21.08 -17.03
CA ASP A 23 6.28 -21.94 -15.93
C ASP A 23 6.67 -21.63 -14.48
N ASP A 24 7.34 -20.51 -14.15
CA ASP A 24 7.61 -20.14 -12.75
C ASP A 24 6.72 -18.99 -12.24
N VAL A 25 5.50 -19.34 -11.79
CA VAL A 25 4.58 -18.45 -11.04
C VAL A 25 5.12 -18.10 -9.64
N SER A 26 6.30 -18.62 -9.28
CA SER A 26 6.86 -18.60 -7.93
C SER A 26 7.72 -17.37 -7.60
N ASN A 27 8.08 -16.54 -8.60
CA ASN A 27 9.04 -15.44 -8.42
C ASN A 27 8.50 -14.14 -9.05
N PHE A 28 7.72 -13.39 -8.28
CA PHE A 28 7.21 -12.07 -8.69
C PHE A 28 7.91 -10.95 -7.90
N GLN A 29 8.25 -9.87 -8.58
CA GLN A 29 8.81 -8.66 -7.96
C GLN A 29 7.77 -7.54 -8.04
N VAL A 30 7.66 -6.71 -7.01
CA VAL A 30 6.73 -5.57 -7.00
C VAL A 30 7.50 -4.32 -7.40
N HIS A 31 7.21 -3.77 -8.58
CA HIS A 31 7.73 -2.48 -8.99
C HIS A 31 6.81 -1.37 -8.47
N GLN A 32 7.41 -0.22 -8.09
CA GLN A 32 6.71 0.89 -7.41
C GLN A 32 6.01 0.45 -6.12
N ASP A 33 6.74 -0.31 -5.29
CA ASP A 33 6.29 -0.67 -3.95
C ASP A 33 6.09 0.62 -3.12
N TYR A 34 4.84 0.98 -2.83
CA TYR A 34 4.49 2.10 -1.97
C TYR A 34 4.63 1.68 -0.50
N TYR A 35 5.82 1.22 -0.11
CA TYR A 35 6.15 0.67 1.21
C TYR A 35 6.02 1.67 2.37
N LYS A 36 5.79 2.96 2.09
CA LYS A 36 5.66 4.04 3.09
C LYS A 36 4.26 4.61 3.13
N GLY A 37 3.29 3.78 3.46
CA GLY A 37 1.93 4.24 3.63
C GLY A 37 1.08 3.21 4.34
N CYS A 38 -0.14 3.64 4.67
CA CYS A 38 -1.19 2.73 5.08
C CYS A 38 -2.37 2.85 4.14
N ILE A 39 -3.14 1.78 4.06
CA ILE A 39 -4.39 1.76 3.32
C ILE A 39 -5.50 1.21 4.20
N ASP A 40 -6.64 1.88 4.17
CA ASP A 40 -7.83 1.50 4.91
C ASP A 40 -9.10 1.85 4.12
N ASP A 41 -10.20 1.19 4.43
CA ASP A 41 -11.54 1.33 3.81
C ASP A 41 -11.53 1.39 2.26
N VAL A 42 -10.80 0.47 1.62
CA VAL A 42 -10.80 0.36 0.15
C VAL A 42 -12.15 -0.17 -0.32
N ARG A 43 -12.76 0.52 -1.29
CA ARG A 43 -14.04 0.14 -1.90
C ARG A 43 -13.97 0.17 -3.41
N ILE A 44 -14.56 -0.84 -4.04
CA ILE A 44 -14.71 -0.91 -5.49
C ILE A 44 -16.19 -1.02 -5.79
N SER A 45 -16.72 -0.09 -6.59
CA SER A 45 -18.15 -0.01 -6.90
C SER A 45 -19.04 -0.02 -5.64
N GLY A 46 -18.59 0.67 -4.59
CA GLY A 46 -19.29 0.74 -3.30
C GLY A 46 -19.13 -0.47 -2.36
N HIS A 47 -18.47 -1.54 -2.80
CA HIS A 47 -18.24 -2.75 -2.00
C HIS A 47 -16.86 -2.70 -1.34
N SER A 48 -16.80 -2.94 -0.03
CA SER A 48 -15.54 -3.07 0.70
C SER A 48 -14.77 -4.30 0.22
N VAL A 49 -13.48 -4.12 -0.06
CA VAL A 49 -12.58 -5.22 -0.42
C VAL A 49 -11.85 -5.75 0.81
N PRO A 50 -11.49 -7.04 0.84
CA PRO A 50 -10.67 -7.58 1.92
C PRO A 50 -9.26 -6.99 1.84
N LEU A 51 -8.78 -6.44 2.97
CA LEU A 51 -7.40 -5.98 3.15
C LEU A 51 -6.62 -6.98 4.01
N PRO A 52 -5.60 -7.64 3.47
CA PRO A 52 -4.70 -8.50 4.25
C PRO A 52 -3.85 -7.68 5.23
N PRO A 53 -3.30 -8.28 6.28
CA PRO A 53 -3.57 -9.65 6.74
C PRO A 53 -4.91 -9.78 7.51
N ALA A 54 -5.66 -8.69 7.67
CA ALA A 54 -6.91 -8.67 8.44
C ALA A 54 -8.00 -9.56 7.82
N SER A 55 -8.11 -9.54 6.48
CA SER A 55 -9.04 -10.37 5.74
C SER A 55 -8.48 -10.72 4.36
N ASN A 56 -8.65 -11.96 3.93
CA ASN A 56 -8.26 -12.44 2.61
C ASN A 56 -9.46 -12.65 1.66
N SER A 57 -10.70 -12.58 2.17
CA SER A 57 -11.91 -12.76 1.35
C SER A 57 -13.14 -12.05 1.93
N THR A 58 -14.03 -11.67 1.02
CA THR A 58 -15.39 -11.19 1.29
C THR A 58 -16.35 -11.96 0.39
N SER A 59 -17.65 -11.75 0.55
CA SER A 59 -18.66 -12.31 -0.38
C SER A 59 -18.53 -11.76 -1.81
N TRP A 60 -17.82 -10.65 -2.01
CA TRP A 60 -17.71 -9.95 -3.28
C TRP A 60 -16.34 -10.10 -3.96
N SER A 61 -15.27 -10.25 -3.18
CA SER A 61 -13.90 -10.29 -3.69
C SER A 61 -12.97 -11.10 -2.80
N GLN A 62 -11.87 -11.57 -3.38
CA GLN A 62 -10.83 -12.35 -2.72
C GLN A 62 -9.46 -11.80 -3.08
N VAL A 63 -8.54 -11.80 -2.11
CA VAL A 63 -7.13 -11.49 -2.37
C VAL A 63 -6.44 -12.72 -2.93
N SER A 64 -5.80 -12.54 -4.09
CA SER A 64 -5.00 -13.57 -4.74
C SER A 64 -3.57 -13.64 -4.19
N MET A 65 -2.93 -12.49 -3.96
CA MET A 65 -1.55 -12.37 -3.48
C MET A 65 -1.36 -11.07 -2.67
N PHE A 66 -0.49 -11.09 -1.66
CA PHE A 66 -0.01 -9.91 -0.94
C PHE A 66 1.42 -10.14 -0.47
N SER A 67 2.18 -9.07 -0.23
CA SER A 67 3.54 -9.13 0.29
C SER A 67 3.83 -7.88 1.11
N ASN A 68 4.61 -8.01 2.19
CA ASN A 68 5.02 -6.89 3.06
C ASN A 68 3.86 -6.02 3.60
N VAL A 69 2.69 -6.63 3.85
CA VAL A 69 1.53 -5.95 4.45
C VAL A 69 1.38 -6.35 5.91
N GLU A 70 1.28 -5.37 6.79
CA GLU A 70 1.11 -5.57 8.23
C GLU A 70 -0.25 -5.03 8.70
N LEU A 71 -0.74 -5.56 9.82
CA LEU A 71 -2.00 -5.11 10.40
C LEU A 71 -1.83 -3.77 11.10
N GLY A 72 -2.69 -2.83 10.76
CA GLY A 72 -2.85 -1.57 11.48
C GLY A 72 -2.06 -0.41 10.88
N CYS A 73 -2.66 0.77 10.96
CA CYS A 73 -2.03 2.01 10.53
C CYS A 73 -1.36 2.70 11.71
N GLN A 74 -0.26 2.16 12.21
CA GLN A 74 0.63 2.92 13.08
C GLN A 74 1.54 3.75 12.19
N SER A 75 1.41 5.08 12.22
CA SER A 75 2.35 6.00 11.56
C SER A 75 3.73 5.82 12.22
N GLY A 76 4.46 4.79 11.79
CA GLY A 76 5.66 4.27 12.43
C GLY A 76 5.38 3.59 13.79
N ALA A 77 6.01 2.44 14.03
CA ALA A 77 6.23 1.91 15.38
C ALA A 77 7.28 2.75 16.18
N GLY A 78 7.49 4.00 15.79
CA GLY A 78 8.48 4.93 16.33
C GLY A 78 7.83 6.27 16.72
N PRO A 79 8.58 7.17 17.38
CA PRO A 79 8.08 8.51 17.72
C PRO A 79 7.60 9.21 16.45
N ALA A 80 6.55 10.04 16.54
CA ALA A 80 6.09 10.80 15.39
C ALA A 80 7.30 11.54 14.81
N ALA A 81 7.47 11.55 13.49
CA ALA A 81 8.64 12.10 12.83
C ALA A 81 8.85 13.59 13.17
N CYS A 82 7.79 14.27 13.62
CA CYS A 82 7.81 15.64 14.09
C CYS A 82 8.10 15.84 15.59
N GLU A 83 8.22 14.80 16.42
CA GLU A 83 8.40 14.94 17.89
C GLU A 83 9.66 15.71 18.28
N ASN A 84 10.76 15.54 17.55
CA ASN A 84 12.05 16.20 17.83
C ASN A 84 12.51 17.10 16.67
N VAL A 85 11.58 17.57 15.84
CA VAL A 85 11.88 18.38 14.66
C VAL A 85 11.31 19.78 14.84
N SER A 86 12.17 20.78 14.67
CA SER A 86 11.78 22.18 14.61
C SER A 86 11.96 22.71 13.20
N CYS A 87 10.87 23.15 12.58
CA CYS A 87 10.89 23.83 11.30
C CYS A 87 11.20 25.32 11.47
N ARG A 88 11.88 25.92 10.48
CA ARG A 88 12.08 27.37 10.45
C ARG A 88 10.74 28.05 10.23
N ALA A 89 10.36 28.98 11.11
CA ALA A 89 9.17 29.80 10.93
C ALA A 89 9.19 30.47 9.52
N PRO A 90 8.07 30.47 8.77
CA PRO A 90 6.69 30.13 9.17
C PRO A 90 6.27 28.68 8.86
N LEU A 91 7.21 27.77 8.58
CA LEU A 91 6.90 26.41 8.19
C LEU A 91 6.43 25.57 9.40
N THR A 92 5.54 24.62 9.14
CA THR A 92 5.04 23.65 10.12
C THR A 92 5.57 22.27 9.77
N CYS A 93 5.95 21.50 10.79
CA CYS A 93 6.34 20.10 10.59
C CYS A 93 5.10 19.28 10.25
N GLN A 94 5.21 18.49 9.18
CA GLN A 94 4.19 17.55 8.76
C GLN A 94 4.78 16.15 8.78
N ASP A 95 4.14 15.26 9.53
CA ASP A 95 4.50 13.85 9.60
C ASP A 95 4.10 13.16 8.30
N THR A 96 5.04 12.45 7.69
CA THR A 96 4.84 11.66 6.48
C THR A 96 5.36 10.26 6.74
N TRP A 97 4.55 9.44 7.43
CA TRP A 97 4.74 7.99 7.58
C TRP A 97 6.20 7.55 7.78
N GLY A 98 6.78 7.94 8.92
CA GLY A 98 8.17 7.62 9.28
C GLY A 98 9.22 8.61 8.75
N THR A 99 8.82 9.65 8.02
CA THR A 99 9.64 10.83 7.72
C THR A 99 8.87 12.10 8.05
N TYR A 100 9.52 13.26 7.96
CA TYR A 100 8.86 14.55 8.13
C TYR A 100 9.19 15.47 6.95
N TYR A 101 8.34 16.47 6.73
CA TYR A 101 8.72 17.63 5.91
C TYR A 101 8.23 18.92 6.54
N CYS A 102 9.00 20.00 6.31
CA CYS A 102 8.60 21.34 6.73
C CYS A 102 7.88 22.02 5.56
N GLY A 103 6.57 22.19 5.69
CA GLY A 103 5.71 22.76 4.66
C GLY A 103 4.91 23.95 5.16
N GLY A 104 4.26 24.67 4.24
CA GLY A 104 3.22 25.61 4.62
C GLY A 104 2.08 24.83 5.27
N GLY A 105 1.77 25.16 6.53
CA GLY A 105 0.59 24.59 7.19
C GLY A 105 -0.66 25.00 6.43
N VAL A 106 -1.55 24.04 6.17
CA VAL A 106 -2.94 24.34 5.85
C VAL A 106 -3.58 24.86 7.13
N GLY A 107 -3.77 26.18 7.20
CA GLY A 107 -4.65 26.84 8.17
C GLY A 107 -6.08 26.83 7.66
#